data_AF-A0A2G2N263-F1
#
_entry.id   AF-A0A2G2N263-F1
#
_cell.length_a   1.000
_cell.length_b   1.000
_cell.length_c   1.000
_cell.angle_alpha   90.00
_cell.angle_beta   90.00
_cell.angle_gamma   90.00
#
_symmetry.space_group_name_H-M   'P 1'
#
loop_
_entity.id
_entity.type
_entity.pdbx_description
1 polymer ?
#
loop_
_entity_poly.entity_id
_entity_poly.type
_entity_poly.pdbx_seq_one_letter_code
_entity_poly.pdbx_strand_id
1 'polypeptide(L)'
;MHNRDNDKTTTFREKMAWVMVVGLMIAAGLYFYIVLNISASMDQVPKPVFAGLTVIFIVILTVFAIFGASVAALSNIGEADLPMDERDKLISLRATRLSSIATVVILIMTMTAYFFDARSSDMLLGIMAALIVGHLVDYITQIYLYRRGA
;
A
#
# COMPACT_ATOMS: atom_id res chain seq x y z
N MET A 1 -42.36 3.51 15.33
CA MET A 1 -41.62 3.92 14.12
C MET A 1 -40.30 4.51 14.59
N HIS A 2 -39.27 3.68 14.74
CA HIS A 2 -37.90 4.15 15.01
C HIS A 2 -37.05 3.63 13.87
N ASN A 3 -36.47 4.57 13.14
CA ASN A 3 -36.13 4.47 11.74
C ASN A 3 -35.02 3.45 11.48
N ARG A 4 -35.22 2.62 10.44
CA ARG A 4 -34.31 1.57 9.99
C ARG A 4 -33.23 2.13 9.05
N ASP A 5 -32.64 3.27 9.40
CA ASP A 5 -31.51 3.86 8.66
C ASP A 5 -30.17 3.47 9.30
N ASN A 6 -30.04 2.20 9.66
CA ASN A 6 -28.76 1.55 9.95
C ASN A 6 -28.05 1.13 8.65
N ASP A 7 -28.21 1.94 7.59
CA ASP A 7 -27.68 1.66 6.26
C ASP A 7 -26.26 2.23 6.12
N LYS A 8 -25.29 1.42 6.54
CA LYS A 8 -24.01 1.18 5.82
C LYS A 8 -23.37 2.38 5.09
N THR A 9 -23.27 3.56 5.70
CA THR A 9 -22.37 4.60 5.19
C THR A 9 -20.95 4.25 5.60
N THR A 10 -20.28 3.39 4.83
CA THR A 10 -18.83 3.17 4.96
C THR A 10 -18.13 4.53 4.93
N THR A 11 -17.37 4.87 5.98
CA THR A 11 -16.69 6.16 6.11
C THR A 11 -15.89 6.44 4.83
N PHE A 12 -15.88 7.70 4.40
CA PHE A 12 -15.12 8.17 3.25
C PHE A 12 -13.70 7.58 3.15
N ARG A 13 -12.98 7.62 4.27
CA ARG A 13 -11.62 7.10 4.42
C ARG A 13 -11.53 5.58 4.26
N GLU A 14 -12.57 4.84 4.66
CA GLU A 14 -12.65 3.39 4.44
C GLU A 14 -12.76 3.08 2.94
N LYS A 15 -13.62 3.78 2.19
CA LYS A 15 -13.74 3.62 0.73
C LYS A 15 -12.41 3.91 0.03
N MET A 16 -11.72 4.99 0.42
CA MET A 16 -10.41 5.35 -0.13
C MET A 16 -9.36 4.27 0.18
N ALA A 17 -9.34 3.75 1.41
CA ALA A 17 -8.42 2.67 1.79
C ALA A 17 -8.64 1.40 0.94
N TRP A 18 -9.89 1.04 0.64
CA TRP A 18 -10.20 -0.07 -0.27
C TRP A 18 -9.67 0.15 -1.69
N VAL A 19 -9.87 1.35 -2.25
CA VAL A 19 -9.34 1.71 -3.58
C VAL A 19 -7.82 1.59 -3.60
N MET A 20 -7.16 2.08 -2.56
CA MET A 20 -5.70 1.97 -2.44
C MET A 20 -5.22 0.53 -2.30
N VAL A 21 -5.88 -0.31 -1.50
CA VAL A 21 -5.53 -1.75 -1.41
C VAL A 21 -5.65 -2.42 -2.77
N VAL A 22 -6.76 -2.21 -3.50
CA VAL A 22 -6.96 -2.83 -4.81
C VAL A 22 -5.91 -2.33 -5.82
N GLY A 23 -5.67 -1.01 -5.86
CA GLY A 23 -4.66 -0.43 -6.74
C GLY A 23 -3.25 -0.94 -6.44
N LEU A 24 -2.91 -1.05 -5.15
CA LEU A 24 -1.61 -1.55 -4.73
C LEU A 24 -1.44 -3.05 -5.02
N MET A 25 -2.50 -3.85 -4.87
CA MET A 25 -2.49 -5.28 -5.23
C MET A 25 -2.30 -5.48 -6.74
N ILE A 26 -2.95 -4.69 -7.58
CA ILE A 26 -2.78 -4.75 -9.04
C ILE A 26 -1.37 -4.33 -9.43
N ALA A 27 -0.90 -3.19 -8.91
CA ALA A 27 0.43 -2.65 -9.21
C ALA A 27 1.54 -3.63 -8.76
N ALA A 28 1.43 -4.14 -7.53
CA ALA A 28 2.37 -5.11 -6.98
C ALA A 28 2.33 -6.43 -7.77
N GLY A 29 1.13 -6.94 -8.06
CA GLY A 29 0.96 -8.18 -8.83
C GLY A 29 1.63 -8.09 -10.20
N LEU A 30 1.42 -7.00 -10.94
CA LEU A 30 2.08 -6.77 -12.22
C LEU A 30 3.59 -6.63 -12.08
N TYR A 31 4.06 -5.86 -11.10
CA TYR A 31 5.49 -5.66 -10.85
C TYR A 31 6.21 -6.99 -10.55
N PHE A 32 5.72 -7.76 -9.56
CA PHE A 32 6.30 -9.05 -9.20
C PHE A 32 6.19 -10.06 -10.33
N TYR A 33 5.07 -10.10 -11.05
CA TYR A 33 4.92 -10.97 -12.21
C TYR A 33 6.01 -10.70 -13.26
N ILE A 34 6.22 -9.43 -13.63
CA ILE A 34 7.21 -9.07 -14.64
C ILE A 34 8.64 -9.34 -14.13
N VAL A 35 8.95 -8.94 -12.90
CA VAL A 35 10.30 -9.13 -12.33
C VAL A 35 10.64 -10.61 -12.18
N LEU A 36 9.71 -11.45 -11.70
CA LEU A 36 9.94 -12.88 -11.56
C LEU A 36 10.11 -13.59 -12.91
N ASN A 37 9.34 -13.21 -13.93
CA ASN A 37 9.50 -13.78 -15.28
C ASN A 37 10.85 -13.38 -15.92
N ILE A 38 11.29 -12.13 -15.73
CA ILE A 38 12.61 -11.69 -16.22
C ILE A 38 13.72 -12.39 -15.42
N SER A 39 13.57 -12.52 -14.11
CA SER A 39 14.54 -13.23 -13.24
C SER A 39 14.59 -14.74 -13.53
N ALA A 40 13.53 -15.34 -14.05
CA ALA A 40 13.52 -16.75 -14.44
C ALA A 40 14.23 -16.98 -15.78
N SER A 41 14.27 -15.97 -16.66
CA SER A 41 14.90 -16.03 -17.97
C SER A 41 16.36 -15.53 -17.97
N MET A 42 16.78 -14.85 -16.91
CA MET A 42 18.13 -14.32 -16.75
C MET A 42 18.66 -14.62 -15.34
N ASP A 43 19.91 -15.07 -15.23
CA ASP A 43 20.56 -15.37 -13.94
C ASP A 43 20.58 -14.15 -12.99
N GLN A 44 20.59 -12.93 -13.56
CA GLN A 44 20.43 -11.67 -12.86
C GLN A 44 19.61 -10.69 -13.72
N VAL A 45 18.70 -9.96 -13.10
CA VAL A 45 17.97 -8.89 -13.79
C VAL A 45 18.93 -7.71 -14.04
N PRO A 46 19.11 -7.26 -15.30
CA PRO A 46 19.97 -6.12 -15.59
C PRO A 46 19.51 -4.86 -14.86
N LYS A 47 20.47 -4.11 -14.28
CA LYS A 47 20.20 -2.86 -13.53
C LYS A 47 19.30 -1.86 -14.28
N PRO A 48 19.48 -1.62 -15.61
CA PRO A 48 18.61 -0.69 -16.35
C PRO A 48 17.15 -1.16 -16.46
N VAL A 49 16.95 -2.47 -16.62
CA VAL A 49 15.61 -3.08 -16.69
C VAL A 49 14.90 -2.91 -15.36
N PHE A 50 15.61 -3.16 -14.26
CA PHE A 50 15.07 -2.98 -12.91
C PHE A 50 14.71 -1.52 -12.61
N ALA A 51 15.55 -0.57 -13.03
CA ALA A 51 15.27 0.85 -12.91
C ALA A 51 14.02 1.25 -13.70
N GLY A 52 13.88 0.78 -14.95
CA GLY A 52 12.68 1.01 -15.76
C GLY A 52 11.40 0.46 -15.13
N LEU A 53 11.44 -0.77 -14.61
CA LEU A 53 10.30 -1.38 -13.91
C LEU A 53 9.92 -0.64 -12.63
N THR A 54 10.93 -0.16 -11.89
CA THR A 54 10.72 0.65 -10.69
C THR A 54 10.02 1.97 -11.02
N VAL A 55 10.45 2.65 -12.10
CA VAL A 55 9.78 3.87 -12.58
C VAL A 55 8.34 3.60 -12.98
N ILE A 56 8.07 2.52 -13.72
CA ILE A 56 6.71 2.13 -14.10
C ILE A 56 5.86 1.88 -12.85
N PHE A 57 6.40 1.17 -11.86
CA PHE A 57 5.70 0.91 -10.60
C PHE A 57 5.37 2.21 -9.85
N ILE A 58 6.31 3.15 -9.75
CA ILE A 58 6.10 4.47 -9.13
C ILE A 58 5.02 5.24 -9.89
N VAL A 59 5.05 5.24 -11.23
CA VAL A 59 4.04 5.91 -12.06
C VAL A 59 2.66 5.31 -11.79
N ILE A 60 2.54 3.98 -11.77
CA ILE A 60 1.27 3.29 -11.48
C ILE A 60 0.78 3.67 -10.06
N LEU A 61 1.64 3.60 -9.05
CA LEU A 61 1.28 4.01 -7.69
C LEU A 61 0.85 5.47 -7.61
N THR A 62 1.54 6.36 -8.32
CA THR A 62 1.21 7.79 -8.37
C THR A 62 -0.16 8.00 -9.03
N VAL A 63 -0.44 7.30 -10.13
CA VAL A 63 -1.76 7.33 -10.77
C VAL A 63 -2.84 6.84 -9.81
N PHE A 64 -2.61 5.73 -9.10
CA PHE A 64 -3.56 5.25 -8.08
C PHE A 64 -3.72 6.22 -6.91
N ALA A 65 -2.66 6.88 -6.46
CA ALA A 65 -2.74 7.90 -5.41
C ALA A 65 -3.53 9.13 -5.88
N ILE A 66 -3.32 9.59 -7.12
CA ILE A 66 -4.09 10.67 -7.73
C ILE A 66 -5.55 10.25 -7.87
N PHE A 67 -5.83 9.07 -8.41
CA PHE A 67 -7.20 8.54 -8.50
C PHE A 67 -7.86 8.41 -7.13
N GLY A 68 -7.14 7.89 -6.14
CA GLY A 68 -7.59 7.80 -4.75
C GLY A 68 -7.94 9.17 -4.19
N ALA A 69 -7.06 10.17 -4.39
CA ALA A 69 -7.28 11.54 -3.97
C ALA A 69 -8.42 12.24 -4.74
N SER A 70 -8.60 11.94 -6.03
CA SER A 70 -9.68 12.50 -6.85
C SER A 70 -11.03 11.89 -6.52
N VAL A 71 -11.12 10.56 -6.35
CA VAL A 71 -12.33 9.87 -5.89
C VAL A 71 -12.68 10.33 -4.48
N ALA A 72 -11.66 10.52 -3.65
CA ALA A 72 -11.80 11.15 -2.35
C ALA A 72 -12.41 12.57 -2.49
N ALA A 73 -11.79 13.47 -3.23
CA ALA A 73 -12.30 14.83 -3.39
C ALA A 73 -13.74 14.89 -3.96
N LEU A 74 -14.09 13.99 -4.89
CA LEU A 74 -15.40 13.96 -5.55
C LEU A 74 -16.52 13.38 -4.68
N SER A 75 -16.22 12.49 -3.74
CA SER A 75 -17.27 11.80 -2.97
C SER A 75 -17.82 12.65 -1.82
N ASN A 76 -17.09 13.65 -1.34
CA ASN A 76 -17.61 14.59 -0.35
C ASN A 76 -16.83 15.91 -0.31
N ILE A 77 -17.13 16.81 -1.25
CA ILE A 77 -16.53 18.15 -1.35
C ILE A 77 -16.69 18.94 -0.02
N GLY A 78 -17.74 18.66 0.77
CA GLY A 78 -18.01 19.32 2.06
C GLY A 78 -17.26 18.74 3.26
N GLU A 79 -16.85 17.46 3.24
CA GLU A 79 -16.02 16.84 4.30
C GLU A 79 -14.51 16.95 4.02
N ALA A 80 -14.12 17.19 2.76
CA ALA A 80 -12.71 17.36 2.38
C ALA A 80 -12.04 18.56 3.08
N ASP A 81 -12.82 19.58 3.42
CA ASP A 81 -12.38 20.80 4.11
C ASP A 81 -12.59 20.73 5.64
N LEU A 82 -13.22 19.66 6.15
CA LEU A 82 -13.39 19.47 7.58
C LEU A 82 -12.09 18.92 8.18
N PRO A 83 -11.63 19.46 9.34
CA PRO A 83 -10.46 18.96 10.02
C PRO A 83 -10.65 17.48 10.35
N MET A 84 -9.59 16.69 10.14
CA MET A 84 -9.59 15.27 10.45
C MET A 84 -9.98 15.06 11.92
N ASP A 85 -11.07 14.32 12.14
CA ASP A 85 -11.53 13.98 13.48
C ASP A 85 -10.41 13.30 14.28
N GLU A 86 -10.39 13.51 15.60
CA GLU A 86 -9.40 12.90 16.50
C GLU A 86 -9.38 11.38 16.37
N ARG A 87 -10.56 10.80 16.11
CA ARG A 87 -10.73 9.38 15.83
C ARG A 87 -9.98 8.91 14.58
N ASP A 88 -10.18 9.58 13.45
CA ASP A 88 -9.50 9.26 12.19
C ASP A 88 -7.98 9.39 12.32
N LYS A 89 -7.53 10.39 13.09
CA LYS A 89 -6.11 10.58 13.41
C LYS A 89 -5.54 9.42 14.23
N LEU A 90 -6.26 8.94 15.23
CA LEU A 90 -5.82 7.79 16.02
C LEU A 90 -5.77 6.50 15.20
N ILE A 91 -6.73 6.30 14.29
CA ILE A 91 -6.75 5.16 13.38
C ILE A 91 -5.53 5.19 12.45
N SER A 92 -5.25 6.33 11.81
CA SER A 92 -4.11 6.46 10.91
C SER A 92 -2.79 6.25 11.65
N LEU A 93 -2.61 6.84 12.84
CA LEU A 93 -1.40 6.64 13.64
C LEU A 93 -1.18 5.18 14.04
N ARG A 94 -2.24 4.46 14.43
CA ARG A 94 -2.14 3.03 14.76
C ARG A 94 -1.78 2.18 13.54
N ALA A 95 -2.40 2.46 12.39
CA ALA A 95 -2.10 1.78 11.14
C ALA A 95 -0.66 2.03 10.69
N THR A 96 -0.21 3.28 10.72
CA THR A 96 1.15 3.67 10.36
C THR A 96 2.18 3.02 11.27
N ARG A 97 1.89 2.88 12.58
CA ARG A 97 2.78 2.16 13.51
C ARG A 97 2.95 0.70 13.12
N LEU A 98 1.86 -0.02 12.83
CA LEU A 98 1.94 -1.43 12.42
C LEU A 98 2.61 -1.59 11.06
N SER A 99 2.28 -0.72 10.11
CA SER A 99 2.93 -0.64 8.81
C SER A 99 4.44 -0.45 8.93
N SER A 100 4.88 0.51 9.74
CA SER A 100 6.31 0.81 9.94
C SER A 100 7.05 -0.39 10.53
N ILE A 101 6.45 -1.06 11.52
CA ILE A 101 7.03 -2.27 12.10
C ILE A 101 7.15 -3.37 11.04
N ALA A 102 6.11 -3.61 10.25
CA ALA A 102 6.13 -4.62 9.19
C ALA A 102 7.22 -4.32 8.15
N THR A 103 7.31 -3.07 7.68
CA THR A 103 8.34 -2.63 6.72
C THR A 103 9.74 -2.85 7.27
N VAL A 104 10.02 -2.41 8.50
CA VAL A 104 11.35 -2.54 9.11
C VAL A 104 11.73 -4.01 9.29
N VAL A 105 10.79 -4.86 9.72
CA VAL A 105 11.04 -6.30 9.88
C VAL A 105 11.43 -6.93 8.54
N ILE A 106 10.73 -6.61 7.45
CA ILE A 106 11.04 -7.15 6.12
C ILE A 106 12.36 -6.58 5.59
N LEU A 107 12.66 -5.30 5.84
CA LEU A 107 13.95 -4.71 5.48
C LEU A 107 15.11 -5.41 6.20
N ILE A 108 14.98 -5.65 7.51
CA ILE A 108 16.01 -6.37 8.28
C ILE A 108 16.17 -7.80 7.75
N MET A 109 15.07 -8.51 7.46
CA MET A 109 15.14 -9.85 6.85
C MET A 109 15.85 -9.82 5.50
N THR A 110 15.55 -8.82 4.66
CA THR A 110 16.15 -8.65 3.33
C THR A 110 17.65 -8.35 3.44
N MET A 111 18.05 -7.45 4.34
CA MET A 111 19.46 -7.15 4.59
C MET A 111 20.19 -8.35 5.19
N THR A 112 19.55 -9.09 6.08
CA THR A 112 20.11 -10.33 6.65
C THR A 112 20.35 -11.35 5.55
N ALA A 113 19.39 -11.56 4.64
CA ALA A 113 19.55 -12.46 3.50
C ALA A 113 20.75 -12.10 2.62
N TYR A 114 21.05 -10.81 2.45
CA TYR A 114 22.24 -10.35 1.71
C TYR A 114 23.55 -10.80 2.37
N PHE A 115 23.64 -10.87 3.70
CA PHE A 115 24.81 -11.43 4.39
C PHE A 115 24.97 -12.95 4.20
N PHE A 116 23.94 -13.65 3.74
CA PHE A 116 23.93 -15.09 3.45
C PHE A 116 23.98 -15.37 1.94
N ASP A 117 24.79 -14.61 1.19
CA ASP A 117 25.02 -14.76 -0.26
C ASP A 117 23.81 -14.49 -1.18
N ALA A 118 22.77 -13.78 -0.70
CA ALA A 118 21.70 -13.33 -1.61
C ALA A 118 22.24 -12.32 -2.63
N ARG A 119 21.75 -12.40 -3.88
CA ARG A 119 22.19 -11.50 -4.96
C ARG A 119 21.73 -10.07 -4.69
N SER A 120 22.47 -9.10 -5.21
CA SER A 120 22.08 -7.68 -5.10
C SER A 120 20.71 -7.39 -5.74
N SER A 121 20.30 -8.14 -6.76
CA SER A 121 18.95 -8.07 -7.36
C SER A 121 17.86 -8.51 -6.38
N ASP A 122 18.14 -9.52 -5.57
CA ASP A 122 17.20 -10.10 -4.62
C ASP A 122 17.00 -9.14 -3.42
N MET A 123 18.05 -8.41 -3.04
CA MET A 123 17.97 -7.36 -2.03
C MET A 123 17.03 -6.22 -2.48
N LEU A 124 17.15 -5.76 -3.73
CA LEU A 124 16.29 -4.70 -4.26
C LEU A 124 14.83 -5.16 -4.36
N LEU A 125 14.60 -6.41 -4.78
CA LEU A 125 13.28 -7.02 -4.78
C LEU A 125 12.68 -7.11 -3.36
N GLY A 126 13.48 -7.49 -2.37
CA GLY A 126 13.05 -7.56 -0.97
C GLY A 126 12.74 -6.19 -0.37
N ILE A 127 13.48 -5.14 -0.73
CA ILE A 127 13.18 -3.76 -0.34
C ILE A 127 11.83 -3.33 -0.94
N MET A 128 11.59 -3.61 -2.22
CA MET A 128 10.32 -3.30 -2.87
C MET A 128 9.16 -4.09 -2.23
N ALA A 129 9.39 -5.36 -1.88
CA ALA A 129 8.42 -6.17 -1.13
C ALA A 129 8.12 -5.56 0.25
N ALA A 130 9.14 -5.10 0.98
CA ALA A 130 8.95 -4.46 2.28
C ALA A 130 8.05 -3.22 2.19
N LEU A 131 8.29 -2.36 1.19
CA LEU A 131 7.49 -1.15 0.97
C LEU A 131 6.04 -1.49 0.62
N ILE A 132 5.83 -2.43 -0.31
CA ILE A 132 4.48 -2.87 -0.73
C ILE A 132 3.72 -3.48 0.44
N VAL A 133 4.33 -4.40 1.18
CA VAL A 133 3.70 -5.04 2.34
C VAL A 133 3.42 -4.00 3.42
N GLY A 134 4.35 -3.06 3.66
CA GLY A 134 4.13 -1.93 4.56
C GLY A 134 2.88 -1.14 4.21
N HIS A 135 2.74 -0.74 2.95
CA HIS A 135 1.55 -0.01 2.49
C HIS A 135 0.27 -0.85 2.58
N LEU A 136 0.31 -2.14 2.26
CA LEU A 136 -0.85 -3.04 2.45
C LEU A 136 -1.26 -3.11 3.91
N VAL A 137 -0.30 -3.31 4.82
CA VAL A 137 -0.57 -3.38 6.26
C VAL A 137 -1.20 -2.08 6.75
N ASP A 138 -0.76 -0.93 6.27
CA ASP A 138 -1.36 0.36 6.62
C ASP A 138 -2.84 0.40 6.23
N TYR A 139 -3.15 0.25 4.94
CA TYR A 139 -4.53 0.37 4.46
C TYR A 139 -5.46 -0.73 4.98
N ILE A 140 -4.97 -1.97 5.08
CA ILE A 140 -5.75 -3.08 5.65
C ILE A 140 -6.05 -2.83 7.13
N THR A 141 -5.08 -2.30 7.89
CA THR A 141 -5.31 -1.95 9.30
C THR A 141 -6.32 -0.83 9.43
N GLN A 142 -6.26 0.20 8.58
CA GLN A 142 -7.25 1.27 8.57
C GLN A 142 -8.66 0.72 8.32
N ILE A 143 -8.83 -0.10 7.28
CA ILE A 143 -10.12 -0.77 6.97
C ILE A 143 -10.60 -1.58 8.19
N TYR A 144 -9.72 -2.37 8.79
CA TYR A 144 -10.07 -3.19 9.95
C TYR A 144 -10.53 -2.37 11.15
N LEU A 145 -9.84 -1.27 11.45
CA LEU A 145 -10.18 -0.38 12.56
C LEU A 145 -11.49 0.38 12.30
N TYR A 146 -11.72 0.87 11.08
CA TYR A 146 -13.00 1.50 10.70
C TYR A 146 -14.18 0.54 10.88
N ARG A 147 -14.03 -0.73 10.45
CA ARG A 147 -15.10 -1.74 10.57
C ARG A 147 -15.37 -2.18 12.01
N ARG A 148 -14.41 -1.99 12.92
CA ARG A 148 -14.59 -2.30 14.35
C ARG A 148 -15.23 -1.17 15.15
N GLY A 149 -15.54 -0.03 14.53
CA GLY A 149 -16.14 1.11 15.23
C GLY A 149 -15.22 1.75 16.28
N ALA A 150 -13.91 1.51 16.17
CA ALA A 150 -12.90 2.25 16.93
C ALA A 150 -12.82 3.69 16.44
#